data_AF-A0A2V9DQX3-F1
#
_entry.id   AF-A0A2V9DQX3-F1
#
_cell.length_a   1.000
_cell.length_b   1.000
_cell.length_c   1.000
_cell.angle_alpha   90.00
_cell.angle_beta   90.00
_cell.angle_gamma   90.00
#
_symmetry.space_group_name_H-M   'P 1'
#
loop_
_entity.id
_entity.type
_entity.pdbx_description
1 polymer ?
#
loop_
_entity_poly.entity_id
_entity_poly.type
_entity_poly.pdbx_seq_one_letter_code
_entity_poly.pdbx_strand_id
1 'polypeptide(L)'
;TLKPEEDTPKVLQEYAKSNGVKPGWLFLTGKPEDVEKLRRKLGFVDPDPTVDKDKSQHIGVILYGNETLDRWAACPALTDPTEIVRYVLWMEPKKKQAAQLAGCAQSSR
;
A
#
# COMPACT_ATOMS: atom_id res chain seq x y z
N THR A 1 3.73 4.23 8.25
CA THR A 1 4.22 5.45 8.92
C THR A 1 5.68 5.27 9.30
N LEU A 2 6.49 6.33 9.23
CA LEU A 2 7.85 6.37 9.81
C LEU A 2 7.90 7.16 11.13
N LYS A 3 6.79 7.80 11.49
CA LYS A 3 6.64 8.71 12.63
C LYS A 3 5.34 8.43 13.38
N PRO A 4 5.16 7.21 13.93
CA PRO A 4 3.91 6.85 14.62
C PRO A 4 3.56 7.75 15.80
N GLU A 5 4.54 8.44 16.39
CA GLU A 5 4.34 9.42 17.45
C GLU A 5 3.63 10.69 16.97
N GLU A 6 3.85 11.07 15.70
CA GLU A 6 3.22 12.23 15.03
C GLU A 6 1.94 11.79 14.29
N ASP A 7 1.97 10.62 13.65
CA ASP A 7 0.88 10.02 12.88
C ASP A 7 -0.17 9.36 13.80
N THR A 8 -0.74 10.16 14.71
CA THR A 8 -1.79 9.72 15.63
C THR A 8 -3.09 9.40 14.89
N PRO A 9 -4.02 8.59 15.48
CA PRO A 9 -5.30 8.30 14.84
C PRO A 9 -6.11 9.55 14.48
N LYS A 10 -6.04 10.60 15.30
CA LYS A 10 -6.69 11.88 15.04
C LYS A 10 -6.11 12.57 13.81
N VAL A 11 -4.78 12.68 13.73
CA VAL A 11 -4.08 13.29 12.58
C VAL A 11 -4.36 12.52 11.29
N LEU A 12 -4.30 11.19 11.33
CA LEU A 12 -4.60 10.34 10.17
C LEU A 12 -6.07 10.46 9.73
N GLN A 13 -7.01 10.61 10.65
CA GLN A 13 -8.41 10.83 10.31
C GLN A 13 -8.62 12.19 9.63
N GLU A 14 -7.97 13.24 10.11
CA GLU A 14 -7.99 14.56 9.49
C GLU A 14 -7.38 14.51 8.07
N TYR A 15 -6.24 13.82 7.92
CA TYR A 15 -5.61 13.58 6.61
C TYR A 15 -6.53 12.85 5.63
N ALA A 16 -7.20 11.78 6.07
CA ALA A 16 -8.12 11.04 5.21
C ALA A 16 -9.31 11.90 4.75
N LYS A 17 -9.84 12.75 5.64
CA LYS A 17 -10.91 13.70 5.32
C LYS A 17 -10.46 14.75 4.32
N SER A 18 -9.31 15.39 4.54
CA SER A 18 -8.81 16.46 3.67
C SER A 18 -8.50 15.97 2.25
N ASN A 19 -8.12 14.71 2.10
CA ASN A 19 -7.82 14.09 0.81
C ASN A 19 -9.04 13.42 0.14
N GLY A 20 -10.24 13.52 0.73
CA GLY A 20 -11.47 12.98 0.13
C GLY A 20 -11.46 11.46 -0.05
N VAL A 21 -10.76 10.75 0.85
CA VAL A 21 -10.59 9.29 0.81
C VAL A 21 -11.94 8.59 0.80
N LYS A 22 -12.07 7.55 -0.04
CA LYS A 22 -13.30 6.77 -0.22
C LYS A 22 -13.43 5.64 0.82
N PRO A 23 -14.64 5.12 1.05
CA PRO A 23 -14.83 3.91 1.88
C PRO A 23 -13.95 2.74 1.38
N GLY A 24 -13.49 1.91 2.31
CA GLY A 24 -12.61 0.77 2.03
C GLY A 24 -11.12 1.02 2.31
N TRP A 25 -10.73 2.27 2.56
CA TRP A 25 -9.37 2.61 2.99
C TRP A 25 -9.26 2.72 4.51
N LEU A 26 -8.21 2.12 5.07
CA LEU A 26 -7.85 2.24 6.47
C LEU A 26 -6.50 2.94 6.59
N PHE A 27 -6.43 3.91 7.49
CA PHE A 27 -5.19 4.60 7.85
C PHE A 27 -4.78 4.13 9.24
N LEU A 28 -3.71 3.36 9.30
CA LEU A 28 -3.28 2.65 10.50
C LEU A 28 -2.00 3.25 11.08
N THR A 29 -1.94 3.25 12.40
CA THR A 29 -0.76 3.60 13.20
C THR A 29 -0.64 2.62 14.37
N GLY A 30 0.42 2.69 15.15
CA GLY A 30 0.69 1.77 16.24
C GLY A 30 1.82 2.24 17.14
N LYS A 31 2.27 1.37 18.03
CA LYS A 31 3.44 1.67 18.85
C LYS A 31 4.71 1.75 17.99
N PRO A 32 5.67 2.63 18.29
CA PRO A 32 6.90 2.77 17.51
C PRO A 32 7.63 1.43 17.28
N GLU A 33 7.72 0.59 18.30
CA GLU A 33 8.38 -0.71 18.24
C GLU A 33 7.66 -1.71 17.31
N ASP A 34 6.32 -1.66 17.26
CA ASP A 34 5.54 -2.54 16.40
C ASP A 34 5.65 -2.11 14.93
N VAL A 35 5.60 -0.80 14.67
CA VAL A 35 5.80 -0.23 13.33
C VAL A 35 7.19 -0.56 12.80
N GLU A 36 8.22 -0.44 13.64
CA GLU A 36 9.60 -0.76 13.28
C GLU A 36 9.78 -2.26 12.99
N LYS A 37 9.18 -3.11 13.82
CA LYS A 37 9.16 -4.57 13.61
C LYS A 37 8.51 -4.92 12.26
N LEU A 38 7.37 -4.29 11.93
CA LEU A 38 6.69 -4.49 10.65
C LEU A 38 7.56 -4.03 9.47
N ARG A 39 8.17 -2.82 9.54
CA ARG A 39 9.07 -2.33 8.50
C ARG A 39 10.17 -3.33 8.18
N ARG A 40 10.87 -3.83 9.21
CA ARG A 40 11.95 -4.81 9.03
C ARG A 40 11.47 -6.14 8.47
N LYS A 41 10.33 -6.66 8.96
CA LYS A 41 9.80 -7.96 8.50
C LYS A 41 9.24 -7.93 7.09
N LEU A 42 8.73 -6.78 6.64
CA LEU A 42 8.19 -6.59 5.30
C LEU A 42 9.22 -6.04 4.30
N GLY A 43 10.48 -5.85 4.72
CA GLY A 43 11.55 -5.36 3.85
C GLY A 43 11.47 -3.87 3.52
N PHE A 44 10.70 -3.08 4.28
CA PHE A 44 10.60 -1.64 4.13
C PHE A 44 11.70 -0.90 4.90
N VAL A 45 12.95 -1.31 4.70
CA VAL A 45 14.14 -0.68 5.28
C VAL A 45 15.17 -0.42 4.20
N ASP A 46 15.97 0.63 4.38
CA ASP A 46 17.14 0.84 3.55
C ASP A 46 18.30 -0.08 4.03
N PRO A 47 19.06 -0.73 3.12
CA PRO A 47 20.26 -1.48 3.50
C PRO A 47 21.33 -0.61 4.18
N ASP A 48 21.42 0.69 3.87
CA ASP A 48 22.28 1.64 4.56
C ASP A 48 21.58 2.15 5.83
N PRO A 49 22.09 1.83 7.03
CA PRO A 49 21.49 2.25 8.29
C PRO A 49 21.45 3.77 8.50
N THR A 50 22.29 4.53 7.80
CA THR A 50 22.30 5.99 7.87
C THR A 50 21.12 6.56 7.10
N VAL A 51 20.84 6.00 5.91
CA VAL A 51 19.69 6.36 5.09
C VAL A 51 18.39 5.89 5.76
N ASP A 52 18.36 4.67 6.29
CA ASP A 52 17.17 4.10 6.95
C ASP A 52 16.70 4.90 8.18
N LYS A 53 17.65 5.55 8.87
CA LYS A 53 17.39 6.43 10.03
C LYS A 53 16.82 7.79 9.64
N ASP A 54 17.05 8.25 8.42
CA ASP A 54 16.47 9.49 7.93
C ASP A 54 14.99 9.28 7.65
N LYS A 55 14.15 9.72 8.59
CA LYS A 55 12.68 9.59 8.49
C LYS A 55 12.05 10.44 7.38
N SER A 56 12.83 11.23 6.65
CA SER A 56 12.38 11.90 5.42
C SER A 56 12.46 10.99 4.19
N GLN A 57 13.23 9.89 4.26
CA GLN A 57 13.39 8.92 3.19
C GLN A 57 12.32 7.83 3.32
N HIS A 58 11.45 7.72 2.31
CA HIS A 58 10.44 6.67 2.21
C HIS A 58 10.72 5.78 1.01
N ILE A 59 10.61 4.46 1.18
CA ILE A 59 10.91 3.47 0.12
C ILE A 59 10.04 3.60 -1.14
N GLY A 60 8.87 4.26 -1.06
CA GLY A 60 8.04 4.56 -2.23
C GLY A 60 7.42 3.35 -2.91
N VAL A 61 7.12 2.29 -2.16
CA VAL A 61 6.59 1.01 -2.66
C VAL A 61 5.20 0.71 -2.07
N ILE A 62 4.31 0.16 -2.90
CA ILE A 62 3.04 -0.45 -2.49
C ILE A 62 3.26 -1.96 -2.41
N LEU A 63 3.02 -2.55 -1.23
CA LEU A 63 2.97 -4.00 -1.03
C LEU A 63 1.50 -4.43 -0.94
N TYR A 64 1.15 -5.50 -1.65
CA TYR A 64 -0.19 -6.06 -1.70
C TYR A 64 -0.12 -7.59 -1.70
N GLY A 65 -1.16 -8.23 -1.16
CA GLY A 65 -1.20 -9.68 -0.99
C GLY A 65 -2.58 -10.26 -1.21
N ASN A 66 -2.62 -11.51 -1.66
CA ASN A 66 -3.81 -12.34 -1.76
C ASN A 66 -3.60 -13.57 -0.86
N GLU A 67 -4.17 -13.51 0.33
CA GLU A 67 -4.04 -14.55 1.35
C GLU A 67 -4.61 -15.90 0.89
N THR A 68 -5.72 -15.91 0.16
CA THR A 68 -6.34 -17.15 -0.33
C THR A 68 -5.41 -17.94 -1.26
N LEU A 69 -4.50 -17.24 -1.95
CA LEU A 69 -3.52 -17.85 -2.84
C LEU A 69 -2.10 -17.89 -2.25
N ASP A 70 -1.91 -17.38 -1.03
CA ASP A 70 -0.61 -17.15 -0.39
C ASP A 70 0.38 -16.43 -1.33
N ARG A 71 -0.05 -15.31 -1.92
CA ARG A 71 0.78 -14.51 -2.83
C ARG A 71 0.97 -13.12 -2.32
N TRP A 72 2.20 -12.63 -2.42
CA TRP A 72 2.58 -11.27 -2.10
C TRP A 72 3.36 -10.68 -3.27
N ALA A 73 3.10 -9.42 -3.59
CA ALA A 73 3.79 -8.69 -4.64
C ALA A 73 3.88 -7.20 -4.28
N ALA A 74 4.79 -6.50 -4.94
CA ALA A 74 5.05 -5.10 -4.70
C ALA A 74 5.26 -4.34 -6.01
N CYS A 75 4.97 -3.05 -6.02
CA CYS A 75 5.27 -2.15 -7.12
C CYS A 75 5.59 -0.73 -6.62
N PRO A 76 6.32 0.09 -7.39
CA PRO A 76 6.53 1.49 -7.05
C PRO A 76 5.20 2.25 -6.92
N ALA A 77 5.09 3.12 -5.93
CA ALA A 77 3.86 3.88 -5.65
C ALA A 77 3.52 4.91 -6.74
N LEU A 78 4.51 5.30 -7.56
CA LEU A 78 4.35 6.24 -8.66
C LEU A 78 4.18 5.54 -10.02
N THR A 79 3.97 4.23 -10.04
CA THR A 79 3.63 3.49 -11.26
C THR A 79 2.30 4.00 -11.84
N ASP A 80 2.17 3.99 -13.18
CA ASP A 80 0.90 4.34 -13.84
C ASP A 80 -0.27 3.52 -13.24
N PRO A 81 -1.39 4.17 -12.85
CA PRO A 81 -2.51 3.47 -12.22
C PRO A 81 -3.04 2.26 -13.00
N THR A 82 -2.98 2.32 -14.34
CA THR A 82 -3.42 1.22 -15.21
C THR A 82 -2.52 0.00 -15.07
N GLU A 83 -1.21 0.21 -14.90
CA GLU A 83 -0.26 -0.88 -14.64
C GLU A 83 -0.43 -1.44 -13.22
N ILE A 84 -0.68 -0.58 -12.22
CA ILE A 84 -1.01 -1.04 -10.86
C ILE A 84 -2.23 -1.97 -10.89
N VAL A 85 -3.29 -1.61 -11.62
CA VAL A 85 -4.47 -2.47 -11.81
C VAL A 85 -4.08 -3.81 -12.43
N ARG A 86 -3.22 -3.84 -13.45
CA ARG A 86 -2.77 -5.10 -14.07
C ARG A 86 -2.00 -5.97 -13.08
N TYR A 87 -1.13 -5.38 -12.26
CA TYR A 87 -0.40 -6.10 -11.23
C TYR A 87 -1.33 -6.72 -10.19
N VAL A 88 -2.32 -5.97 -9.71
CA VAL A 88 -3.32 -6.49 -8.76
C VAL A 88 -4.17 -7.58 -9.40
N LEU A 89 -4.62 -7.40 -10.66
CA LEU A 89 -5.42 -8.41 -11.35
C LEU A 89 -4.64 -9.71 -11.58
N TRP A 90 -3.33 -9.64 -11.82
CA TRP A 90 -2.50 -10.85 -11.93
C TRP A 90 -2.52 -11.70 -10.64
N MET A 91 -2.76 -11.08 -9.48
CA MET A 91 -2.89 -11.76 -8.19
C MET A 91 -4.25 -12.44 -7.98
N GLU A 92 -5.23 -12.21 -8.86
CA GLU A 92 -6.54 -12.85 -8.76
C GLU A 92 -6.57 -14.22 -9.45
N PRO A 93 -7.47 -15.14 -9.06
CA PRO A 93 -7.75 -16.34 -9.84
C PRO A 93 -8.20 -15.99 -11.27
N LYS A 94 -7.74 -16.75 -12.28
CA LYS A 94 -8.03 -16.50 -13.71
C LYS A 94 -9.53 -16.29 -14.03
N LYS A 95 -10.43 -16.99 -13.32
CA LYS A 95 -11.89 -16.83 -13.47
C LYS A 95 -12.39 -15.42 -13.13
N LYS A 96 -11.77 -14.74 -12.16
CA LYS A 96 -12.11 -13.37 -11.75
C LYS A 96 -11.47 -12.32 -12.65
N GLN A 97 -10.24 -12.57 -13.13
CA GLN A 97 -9.54 -11.67 -14.06
C GLN A 97 -10.37 -11.38 -15.32
N ALA A 98 -10.97 -12.41 -15.93
CA ALA A 98 -11.78 -12.27 -17.14
C ALA A 98 -13.05 -11.42 -16.93
N ALA A 99 -13.67 -11.49 -15.74
CA ALA A 99 -14.86 -10.71 -15.42
C ALA A 99 -14.55 -9.22 -15.19
N GLN A 100 -13.42 -8.92 -14.53
CA GLN A 100 -13.03 -7.53 -14.24
C GLN A 100 -12.58 -6.76 -15.49
N LEU A 101 -11.82 -7.40 -16.37
CA LEU A 101 -11.38 -6.79 -17.63
C LEU A 101 -12.55 -6.51 -18.58
N ALA A 102 -13.57 -7.39 -18.60
CA ALA A 102 -14.77 -7.19 -19.40
C ALA A 102 -15.64 -6.02 -18.91
N GLY A 103 -15.75 -5.82 -17.59
CA GLY A 103 -16.51 -4.72 -17.00
C GLY A 103 -15.85 -3.34 -17.18
N CYS A 104 -14.51 -3.27 -17.11
CA CYS A 104 -13.78 -2.02 -17.27
C CYS A 104 -13.92 -1.44 -18.70
N ALA A 105 -13.96 -2.31 -19.72
CA ALA A 105 -14.16 -1.93 -21.13
C ALA A 105 -15.58 -1.42 -21.45
N GLN A 106 -16.55 -1.67 -20.57
CA GLN A 106 -17.95 -1.27 -20.76
C GLN A 106 -18.29 0.06 -20.05
N SER A 107 -17.52 0.46 -19.03
CA SER A 107 -17.76 1.69 -18.25
C SER A 107 -17.06 2.95 -18.82
N SER A 108 -16.31 2.80 -19.90
CA SER A 108 -15.57 3.87 -20.58
C SER A 108 -16.28 4.40 -21.84
N ARG A 109 -17.59 4.19 -21.96
CA ARG A 109 -18.46 4.80 -22.99
C ARG A 109 -19.50 5.71 -22.36
#